data_AF-A0A5D2N5W0-F1
#
_entry.id   AF-A0A5D2N5W0-F1
#
_cell.length_a   1.000
_cell.length_b   1.000
_cell.length_c   1.000
_cell.angle_alpha   90.00
_cell.angle_beta   90.00
_cell.angle_gamma   90.00
#
_symmetry.space_group_name_H-M   'P 1'
#
loop_
_entity.id
_entity.type
_entity.pdbx_description
1 polymer ?
#
loop_
_entity_poly.entity_id
_entity_poly.type
_entity_poly.pdbx_seq_one_letter_code
_entity_poly.pdbx_strand_id
1 'polypeptide(L)'
;MSFCEAMELVPQEELEVAVQGASNSFADQRALKIARFKRQRAAEAKLTEIKEQKERRERSTKAAAISTPVEHGEEDVLYDDREEEREAWLTTISLAICKAFDLLEMLKKEEEMLSGIREKHLKEGEKEFSQAILDDRTKKAEAWHRDAATRAQYTKPAPPITCATFAQDVIEGRANVSQAHDHKHEPIIFGPQSLIGGSFTSERERMAAQVFQPFHRMPTMSIEEAGLKEMEMMNKWQERNAKMFEEANSAWYKDRPKLGQSEHDEDDDAAQEKARAWDDWKDDNPRGAGNKKLTPCG
;
A
#
# COMPACT_ATOMS: atom_id res chain seq x y z
N MET A 1 -11.40 -10.31 29.06
CA MET A 1 -12.01 -11.48 28.41
C MET A 1 -12.81 -12.32 29.38
N SER A 2 -12.22 -12.83 30.47
CA SER A 2 -12.94 -13.61 31.52
C SER A 2 -14.19 -12.93 32.07
N PHE A 3 -14.15 -11.63 32.33
CA PHE A 3 -15.34 -10.88 32.75
C PHE A 3 -16.44 -10.83 31.67
N CYS A 4 -16.06 -10.65 30.40
CA CYS A 4 -17.03 -10.60 29.29
C CYS A 4 -17.65 -11.98 29.01
N GLU A 5 -16.89 -13.05 29.24
CA GLU A 5 -17.36 -14.43 29.19
C GLU A 5 -18.37 -14.72 30.31
N ALA A 6 -18.07 -14.31 31.54
CA ALA A 6 -19.00 -14.44 32.68
C ALA A 6 -20.31 -13.64 32.48
N MET A 7 -20.26 -12.57 31.69
CA MET A 7 -21.41 -11.74 31.33
C MET A 7 -22.12 -12.21 30.05
N GLU A 8 -21.73 -13.35 29.47
CA GLU A 8 -22.30 -13.92 28.24
C GLU A 8 -22.24 -12.97 27.02
N LEU A 9 -21.27 -12.04 27.02
CA LEU A 9 -21.06 -11.08 25.93
C LEU A 9 -20.15 -11.61 24.82
N VAL A 10 -19.49 -12.74 25.08
CA VAL A 10 -18.58 -13.39 24.14
C VAL A 10 -19.38 -14.28 23.18
N PRO A 11 -19.16 -14.17 21.86
CA PRO A 11 -19.80 -15.05 20.88
C PRO A 11 -19.48 -16.53 21.14
N GLN A 12 -20.49 -17.39 21.00
CA GLN A 12 -20.36 -18.84 21.24
C GLN A 12 -19.26 -19.49 20.38
N GLU A 13 -19.09 -19.05 19.14
CA GLU A 13 -18.07 -19.62 18.25
C GLU A 13 -16.64 -19.38 18.78
N GLU A 14 -16.41 -18.27 19.50
CA GLU A 14 -15.10 -17.98 20.11
C GLU A 14 -14.89 -18.77 21.40
N LEU A 15 -15.96 -19.11 22.12
CA LEU A 15 -15.90 -19.97 23.32
C LEU A 15 -15.60 -21.42 22.94
N GLU A 16 -16.23 -21.93 21.88
CA GLU A 16 -15.98 -23.28 21.37
C GLU A 16 -14.52 -23.48 20.96
N VAL A 17 -13.91 -22.47 20.34
CA VAL A 17 -12.48 -22.49 19.97
C VAL A 17 -11.57 -22.49 21.19
N ALA A 18 -11.94 -21.74 22.23
CA ALA A 18 -11.17 -21.70 23.47
C ALA A 18 -11.19 -23.05 24.21
N VAL A 19 -12.32 -23.78 24.14
CA VAL A 19 -12.49 -25.11 24.77
C VAL A 19 -11.86 -26.22 23.92
N GLN A 20 -12.01 -26.18 22.59
CA GLN A 20 -11.55 -27.25 21.71
C GLN A 20 -10.03 -27.25 21.48
N GLY A 21 -9.36 -26.10 21.60
CA GLY A 21 -7.90 -25.99 21.62
C GLY A 21 -7.19 -26.56 20.37
N ALA A 22 -6.70 -25.69 19.48
CA ALA A 22 -5.78 -25.95 18.34
C ALA A 22 -6.13 -27.09 17.34
N SER A 23 -7.12 -27.95 17.59
CA SER A 23 -7.50 -29.09 16.73
C SER A 23 -8.40 -28.71 15.55
N ASN A 24 -8.58 -27.42 15.27
CA ASN A 24 -9.50 -26.94 14.24
C ASN A 24 -8.84 -26.97 12.87
N SER A 25 -9.55 -27.48 11.86
CA SER A 25 -9.10 -27.50 10.47
C SER A 25 -8.75 -26.08 10.01
N PHE A 26 -7.80 -25.93 9.09
CA PHE A 26 -7.47 -24.62 8.48
C PHE A 26 -8.72 -23.93 7.88
N ALA A 27 -9.66 -24.73 7.37
CA ALA A 27 -10.93 -24.22 6.86
C ALA A 27 -11.77 -23.58 7.98
N ASP A 28 -11.83 -24.21 9.15
CA ASP A 28 -12.58 -23.75 10.32
C ASP A 28 -11.95 -22.48 10.90
N GLN A 29 -10.63 -22.44 11.02
CA GLN A 29 -9.89 -21.24 11.46
C GLN A 29 -10.14 -20.03 10.54
N ARG A 30 -10.14 -20.27 9.22
CA ARG A 30 -10.46 -19.23 8.24
C ARG A 30 -11.92 -18.78 8.36
N ALA A 31 -12.85 -19.71 8.52
CA ALA A 31 -14.28 -19.41 8.67
C ALA A 31 -14.53 -18.54 9.91
N LEU A 32 -13.90 -18.88 11.04
CA LEU A 32 -13.94 -18.10 12.28
C LEU A 32 -13.41 -16.68 12.09
N LYS A 33 -12.26 -16.52 11.43
CA LYS A 33 -11.69 -15.20 11.13
C LYS A 33 -12.61 -14.36 10.24
N ILE A 34 -13.24 -14.98 9.24
CA ILE A 34 -14.22 -14.32 8.38
C ILE A 34 -15.47 -13.91 9.19
N ALA A 35 -15.97 -14.78 10.07
CA ALA A 35 -17.11 -14.48 10.92
C ALA A 35 -16.81 -13.30 11.87
N ARG A 36 -15.63 -13.30 12.51
CA ARG A 36 -15.14 -12.21 13.35
C ARG A 36 -15.03 -10.90 12.57
N PHE A 37 -14.44 -10.93 11.37
CA PHE A 37 -14.33 -9.74 10.51
C PHE A 37 -15.70 -9.19 10.09
N LYS A 38 -16.65 -10.05 9.72
CA LYS A 38 -18.02 -9.65 9.40
C LYS A 38 -18.71 -9.01 10.61
N ARG A 39 -18.55 -9.59 11.80
CA ARG A 39 -19.09 -9.07 13.06
C ARG A 39 -18.47 -7.71 13.40
N GLN A 40 -17.17 -7.56 13.24
CA GLN A 40 -16.46 -6.29 13.42
C GLN A 40 -17.04 -5.21 12.50
N ARG A 41 -17.19 -5.51 11.21
CA ARG A 41 -17.75 -4.56 10.22
C ARG A 41 -19.21 -4.19 10.53
N ALA A 42 -20.02 -5.16 10.96
CA ALA A 42 -21.39 -4.91 11.35
C ALA A 42 -21.48 -4.01 12.60
N ALA A 43 -20.63 -4.25 13.60
CA ALA A 43 -20.57 -3.42 14.81
C ALA A 43 -20.08 -1.99 14.52
N GLU A 44 -19.07 -1.83 13.66
CA GLU A 44 -18.59 -0.51 13.22
C GLU A 44 -19.68 0.25 12.46
N ALA A 45 -20.39 -0.40 11.54
CA ALA A 45 -21.49 0.20 10.79
C ALA A 45 -22.64 0.64 11.74
N LYS A 46 -23.01 -0.21 12.69
CA LYS A 46 -24.06 0.10 13.67
C LYS A 46 -23.69 1.27 14.58
N LEU A 47 -22.43 1.36 15.01
CA LEU A 47 -21.94 2.51 15.77
C LEU A 47 -21.96 3.81 14.96
N THR A 48 -21.66 3.75 13.67
CA THR A 48 -21.78 4.94 12.81
C THR A 48 -23.23 5.36 12.61
N GLU A 49 -24.16 4.40 12.50
CA GLU A 49 -25.59 4.68 12.37
C GLU A 49 -26.16 5.33 13.64
N ILE A 50 -25.88 4.77 14.82
CA ILE A 50 -26.32 5.34 16.10
C ILE A 50 -25.78 6.77 16.29
N LYS A 51 -24.52 7.01 15.93
CA LYS A 51 -23.92 8.35 15.97
C LYS A 51 -24.64 9.33 15.04
N GLU A 52 -24.96 8.90 13.83
CA GLU A 52 -25.65 9.73 12.85
C GLU A 52 -27.11 10.01 13.26
N GLN A 53 -27.80 9.03 13.83
CA GLN A 53 -29.14 9.19 14.40
C GLN A 53 -29.14 10.20 15.57
N LYS A 54 -28.18 10.06 16.50
CA LYS A 54 -27.99 11.01 17.60
C LYS A 54 -27.75 12.42 17.08
N GLU A 55 -26.87 12.58 16.09
CA GLU A 55 -26.60 13.88 15.47
C GLU A 55 -27.84 14.48 14.79
N ARG A 56 -28.64 13.68 14.08
CA ARG A 56 -29.91 14.14 13.48
C ARG A 56 -30.88 14.63 14.55
N ARG A 57 -31.04 13.91 15.66
CA ARG A 57 -31.91 14.34 16.77
C ARG A 57 -31.39 15.61 17.42
N GLU A 58 -30.10 15.70 17.70
CA GLU A 58 -29.49 16.92 18.24
C GLU A 58 -29.69 18.14 17.33
N ARG A 59 -29.61 17.96 16.01
CA ARG A 59 -29.91 19.05 15.06
C ARG A 59 -31.39 19.43 15.09
N SER A 60 -32.29 18.45 15.19
CA SER A 60 -33.73 18.67 15.28
C SER A 60 -34.13 19.39 16.57
N THR A 61 -33.60 18.98 17.71
CA THR A 61 -33.90 19.62 19.01
C THR A 61 -33.35 21.04 19.06
N LYS A 62 -32.12 21.26 18.56
CA LYS A 62 -31.55 22.61 18.40
C LYS A 62 -32.41 23.49 17.49
N ALA A 63 -32.91 22.97 16.37
CA ALA A 63 -33.79 23.71 15.47
C ALA A 63 -35.16 24.04 16.12
N ALA A 64 -35.74 23.09 16.85
CA ALA A 64 -37.01 23.28 17.55
C ALA A 64 -36.88 24.37 18.64
N ALA A 65 -35.85 24.30 19.48
CA ALA A 65 -35.57 25.30 20.52
C ALA A 65 -35.33 26.72 19.97
N ILE A 66 -34.82 26.85 18.75
CA ILE A 66 -34.65 28.16 18.07
C ILE A 66 -36.00 28.69 17.56
N SER A 67 -36.93 27.81 17.19
CA SER A 67 -38.22 28.17 16.57
C SER A 67 -39.35 28.46 17.56
N THR A 68 -39.30 27.91 18.77
CA THR A 68 -40.30 28.14 19.82
C THR A 68 -39.98 29.41 20.61
N PRO A 69 -40.85 30.44 20.61
CA PRO A 69 -40.71 31.57 21.51
C PRO A 69 -40.74 31.07 22.96
N VAL A 70 -39.85 31.59 23.81
CA VAL A 70 -39.72 31.19 25.22
C VAL A 70 -41.01 31.47 25.98
N GLU A 71 -41.93 30.51 26.01
CA GLU A 71 -43.04 30.49 26.96
C GLU A 71 -42.59 29.76 28.22
N HIS A 72 -42.61 30.48 29.33
CA HIS A 72 -42.08 30.06 30.62
C HIS A 72 -43.00 29.01 31.25
N GLY A 73 -42.85 27.73 30.90
CA GLY A 73 -43.59 26.67 31.59
C GLY A 73 -43.65 25.27 30.98
N GLU A 74 -43.05 25.00 29.82
CA GLU A 74 -43.12 23.66 29.24
C GLU A 74 -41.95 22.80 29.73
N GLU A 75 -42.27 21.79 30.54
CA GLU A 75 -41.38 20.74 31.03
C GLU A 75 -40.60 20.14 29.84
N ASP A 76 -39.27 20.27 29.86
CA ASP A 76 -38.38 19.60 28.91
C ASP A 76 -38.74 18.11 28.89
N VAL A 77 -39.40 17.66 27.82
CA VAL A 77 -39.67 16.24 27.61
C VAL A 77 -38.32 15.58 27.35
N LEU A 78 -37.71 15.07 28.41
CA LEU A 78 -36.48 14.29 28.38
C LEU A 78 -36.74 13.05 27.53
N TYR A 79 -36.32 13.10 26.26
CA TYR A 79 -36.24 11.91 25.42
C TYR A 79 -35.36 10.89 26.16
N ASP A 80 -35.89 9.69 26.40
CA ASP A 80 -35.18 8.63 27.11
C ASP A 80 -34.13 7.99 26.19
N ASP A 81 -33.03 8.70 25.96
CA ASP A 81 -31.88 8.28 25.14
C ASP A 81 -31.12 7.08 25.76
N ARG A 82 -31.53 6.59 26.94
CA ARG A 82 -30.86 5.50 27.67
C ARG A 82 -30.72 4.22 26.87
N GLU A 83 -31.75 3.83 26.11
CA GLU A 83 -31.69 2.57 25.36
C GLU A 83 -30.69 2.65 24.21
N GLU A 84 -30.58 3.81 23.56
CA GLU A 84 -29.62 4.02 22.48
C GLU A 84 -28.19 4.12 22.98
N GLU A 85 -27.99 4.76 24.14
CA GLU A 85 -26.70 4.76 24.81
C GLU A 85 -26.30 3.34 25.22
N ARG A 86 -27.25 2.56 25.77
CA ARG A 86 -27.03 1.15 26.11
C ARG A 86 -26.65 0.35 24.87
N GLU A 87 -27.35 0.55 23.76
CA GLU A 87 -27.04 -0.11 22.49
C GLU A 87 -25.66 0.29 21.95
N ALA A 88 -25.29 1.57 22.03
CA ALA A 88 -23.96 2.07 21.66
C ALA A 88 -22.86 1.45 22.53
N TRP A 89 -23.09 1.30 23.83
CA TRP A 89 -22.13 0.66 24.73
C TRP A 89 -22.00 -0.83 24.46
N LEU A 90 -23.11 -1.56 24.31
CA LEU A 90 -23.08 -2.99 23.99
C LEU A 90 -22.39 -3.27 22.64
N THR A 91 -22.68 -2.47 21.62
CA THR A 91 -22.02 -2.59 20.31
C THR A 91 -20.53 -2.25 20.39
N THR A 92 -20.15 -1.25 21.17
CA THR A 92 -18.73 -0.92 21.44
C THR A 92 -18.01 -2.07 22.16
N ILE A 93 -18.64 -2.68 23.17
CA ILE A 93 -18.09 -3.84 23.87
C ILE A 93 -17.93 -5.01 22.90
N SER A 94 -18.93 -5.29 22.05
CA SER A 94 -18.85 -6.35 21.05
C SER A 94 -17.69 -6.14 20.04
N LEU A 95 -17.47 -4.89 19.63
CA LEU A 95 -16.37 -4.51 18.75
C LEU A 95 -15.01 -4.70 19.43
N ALA A 96 -14.90 -4.27 20.69
CA ALA A 96 -13.68 -4.41 21.48
C ALA A 96 -13.34 -5.90 21.72
N ILE A 97 -14.34 -6.74 21.97
CA ILE A 97 -14.18 -8.19 22.10
C ILE A 97 -13.61 -8.80 20.82
N CYS A 98 -14.16 -8.47 19.65
CA CYS A 98 -13.65 -8.98 18.37
C CYS A 98 -12.18 -8.59 18.16
N LYS A 99 -11.84 -7.32 18.40
CA LYS A 99 -10.45 -6.82 18.27
C LYS A 99 -9.51 -7.50 19.27
N ALA A 100 -9.97 -7.74 20.50
CA ALA A 100 -9.18 -8.42 21.51
C ALA A 100 -8.84 -9.86 21.09
N PHE A 101 -9.78 -10.61 20.51
CA PHE A 101 -9.50 -11.94 20.01
C PHE A 101 -8.52 -11.96 18.82
N ASP A 102 -8.62 -11.01 17.89
CA ASP A 102 -7.65 -10.87 16.79
C ASP A 102 -6.24 -10.60 17.34
N LEU A 103 -6.12 -9.70 18.31
CA LEU A 103 -4.85 -9.40 18.97
C LEU A 103 -4.31 -10.60 19.75
N LEU A 104 -5.16 -11.35 20.46
CA LEU A 104 -4.76 -12.56 21.17
C LEU A 104 -4.23 -13.64 20.22
N GLU A 105 -4.85 -13.83 19.05
CA GLU A 105 -4.37 -14.77 18.04
C GLU A 105 -2.99 -14.35 17.49
N MET A 106 -2.79 -13.06 17.25
CA MET A 106 -1.50 -12.51 16.81
C MET A 106 -0.41 -12.69 17.87
N LEU A 107 -0.71 -12.36 19.13
CA LEU A 107 0.23 -12.49 20.24
C LEU A 107 0.61 -13.95 20.51
N LYS A 108 -0.33 -14.89 20.41
CA LYS A 108 -0.03 -16.33 20.53
C LYS A 108 0.97 -16.81 19.48
N LYS A 109 0.80 -16.39 18.22
CA LYS A 109 1.74 -16.73 17.13
C LYS A 109 3.12 -16.12 17.33
N GLU A 110 3.17 -14.90 17.85
CA GLU A 110 4.43 -14.25 18.21
C GLU A 110 5.11 -14.97 19.38
N GLU A 111 4.36 -15.35 20.41
CA GLU A 111 4.87 -16.12 21.54
C GLU A 111 5.44 -17.48 21.10
N GLU A 112 4.73 -18.20 20.22
CA GLU A 112 5.21 -19.44 19.62
C GLU A 112 6.51 -19.24 18.83
N MET A 113 6.58 -18.21 17.99
CA MET A 113 7.78 -17.86 17.22
C MET A 113 8.96 -17.54 18.14
N LEU A 114 8.76 -16.68 19.14
CA LEU A 114 9.79 -16.28 20.08
C LEU A 114 10.23 -17.43 20.97
N SER A 115 9.31 -18.30 21.37
CA SER A 115 9.63 -19.52 22.13
C SER A 115 10.47 -20.48 21.30
N GLY A 116 10.13 -20.68 20.03
CA GLY A 116 10.94 -21.46 19.10
C GLY A 116 12.33 -20.86 18.88
N ILE A 117 12.46 -19.53 18.83
CA ILE A 117 13.76 -18.86 18.78
C ILE A 117 14.57 -19.10 20.06
N ARG A 118 13.95 -18.95 21.24
CA ARG A 118 14.62 -19.24 22.53
C ARG A 118 15.06 -20.70 22.63
N GLU A 119 14.25 -21.64 22.15
CA GLU A 119 14.59 -23.06 22.13
C GLU A 119 15.77 -23.35 21.20
N LYS A 120 15.79 -22.78 19.99
CA LYS A 120 16.94 -22.87 19.07
C LYS A 120 18.20 -22.28 19.69
N HIS A 121 18.07 -21.11 20.32
CA HIS A 121 19.16 -20.45 21.03
C HIS A 121 19.76 -21.31 22.16
N LEU A 122 18.92 -22.07 22.88
CA LEU A 122 19.38 -23.02 23.91
C LEU A 122 20.04 -24.27 23.33
N LYS A 123 19.62 -24.73 22.14
CA LYS A 123 20.14 -25.95 21.49
C LYS A 123 21.45 -25.73 20.71
N GLU A 124 21.53 -24.64 19.94
CA GLU A 124 22.66 -24.33 19.04
C GLU A 124 23.69 -23.40 19.73
N GLY A 125 23.34 -22.80 20.87
CA GLY A 125 24.18 -21.85 21.59
C GLY A 125 24.23 -20.47 20.91
N GLU A 126 24.58 -19.44 21.70
CA GLU A 126 24.55 -18.03 21.28
C GLU A 126 25.34 -17.74 19.99
N LYS A 127 26.46 -18.43 19.80
CA LYS A 127 27.40 -18.16 18.70
C LYS A 127 26.91 -18.69 17.36
N GLU A 128 26.43 -19.93 17.32
CA GLU A 128 25.95 -20.57 16.08
C GLU A 128 24.64 -19.90 15.61
N PHE A 129 23.76 -19.55 16.55
CA PHE A 129 22.54 -18.80 16.26
C PHE A 129 22.84 -17.39 15.69
N SER A 130 23.79 -16.67 16.30
CA SER A 130 24.20 -15.35 15.79
C SER A 130 24.84 -15.45 14.40
N GLN A 131 25.64 -16.49 14.16
CA GLN A 131 26.24 -16.75 12.85
C GLN A 131 25.18 -17.09 11.80
N ALA A 132 24.20 -17.92 12.13
CA ALA A 132 23.08 -18.24 11.24
C ALA A 132 22.25 -17.00 10.87
N ILE A 133 21.99 -16.08 11.81
CA ILE A 133 21.31 -14.81 11.52
C ILE A 133 22.12 -13.94 10.54
N LEU A 134 23.44 -13.86 10.76
CA LEU A 134 24.31 -13.09 9.88
C LEU A 134 24.35 -13.69 8.47
N ASP A 135 24.41 -15.02 8.36
CA ASP A 135 24.36 -15.74 7.08
C ASP A 135 23.01 -15.58 6.37
N ASP A 136 21.90 -15.53 7.10
CA ASP A 136 20.59 -15.23 6.52
C ASP A 136 20.50 -13.80 6.00
N ARG A 137 21.14 -12.85 6.70
CA ARG A 137 21.20 -11.45 6.27
C ARG A 137 22.03 -11.29 5.00
N THR A 138 23.17 -11.97 4.92
CA THR A 138 24.01 -11.95 3.70
C THR A 138 23.28 -12.60 2.54
N LYS A 139 22.63 -13.77 2.73
CA LYS A 139 21.79 -14.41 1.69
C LYS A 139 20.67 -13.51 1.20
N LYS A 140 19.97 -12.79 2.10
CA LYS A 140 18.91 -11.84 1.71
C LYS A 140 19.47 -10.66 0.91
N ALA A 141 20.61 -10.11 1.31
CA ALA A 141 21.27 -9.05 0.56
C ALA A 141 21.69 -9.55 -0.83
N GLU A 142 22.34 -10.71 -0.92
CA GLU A 142 22.70 -11.32 -2.20
C GLU A 142 21.50 -11.61 -3.10
N ALA A 143 20.40 -12.12 -2.53
CA ALA A 143 19.17 -12.37 -3.28
C ALA A 143 18.58 -11.06 -3.82
N TRP A 144 18.60 -9.98 -3.02
CA TRP A 144 18.17 -8.66 -3.47
C TRP A 144 19.05 -8.12 -4.60
N HIS A 145 20.38 -8.24 -4.49
CA HIS A 145 21.29 -7.83 -5.56
C HIS A 145 21.12 -8.68 -6.83
N ARG A 146 20.91 -10.00 -6.70
CA ARG A 146 20.58 -10.86 -7.85
C ARG A 146 19.27 -10.46 -8.51
N ASP A 147 18.22 -10.22 -7.74
CA ASP A 147 16.91 -9.80 -8.25
C ASP A 147 16.96 -8.39 -8.89
N ALA A 148 17.71 -7.47 -8.30
CA ALA A 148 17.96 -6.15 -8.88
C ALA A 148 18.72 -6.27 -10.22
N ALA A 149 19.73 -7.13 -10.30
CA ALA A 149 20.51 -7.35 -11.52
C ALA A 149 19.68 -8.02 -12.62
N THR A 150 18.84 -9.01 -12.30
CA THR A 150 17.93 -9.62 -13.28
C THR A 150 16.88 -8.62 -13.75
N ARG A 151 16.30 -7.85 -12.83
CA ARG A 151 15.31 -6.81 -13.17
C ARG A 151 15.93 -5.72 -14.05
N ALA A 152 17.15 -5.29 -13.78
CA ALA A 152 17.88 -4.31 -14.57
C ALA A 152 18.02 -4.69 -16.06
N GLN A 153 18.17 -5.99 -16.37
CA GLN A 153 18.27 -6.47 -17.76
C GLN A 153 17.00 -6.24 -18.58
N TYR A 154 15.84 -6.24 -17.93
CA TYR A 154 14.53 -6.08 -18.59
C TYR A 154 13.91 -4.70 -18.38
N THR A 155 14.36 -3.94 -17.38
CA THR A 155 13.92 -2.57 -17.17
C THR A 155 14.67 -1.64 -18.12
N LYS A 156 13.99 -1.17 -19.16
CA LYS A 156 14.48 -0.03 -19.94
C LYS A 156 14.24 1.24 -19.13
N PRO A 157 15.27 2.07 -18.86
CA PRO A 157 15.03 3.37 -18.24
C PRO A 157 14.11 4.17 -19.16
N ALA A 158 13.03 4.72 -18.61
CA ALA A 158 12.18 5.63 -19.37
C ALA A 158 13.08 6.80 -19.82
N PRO A 159 13.13 7.11 -21.13
CA PRO A 159 13.92 8.25 -21.59
C PRO A 159 13.42 9.49 -20.85
N PRO A 160 14.32 10.33 -20.31
CA PRO A 160 13.90 11.58 -19.70
C PRO A 160 13.15 12.38 -20.75
N ILE A 161 11.90 12.77 -20.47
CA ILE A 161 11.15 13.70 -21.32
C ILE A 161 11.84 15.06 -21.12
N THR A 162 12.87 15.32 -21.91
CA THR A 162 13.52 16.62 -21.95
C THR A 162 12.61 17.57 -22.71
N CYS A 163 12.60 18.86 -22.35
CA CYS A 163 11.85 19.88 -23.08
C CYS A 163 12.14 19.87 -24.59
N ALA A 164 13.37 19.51 -24.97
CA ALA A 164 13.79 19.34 -26.35
C ALA A 164 13.14 18.13 -27.05
N THR A 165 13.01 16.98 -26.38
CA THR A 165 12.35 15.79 -26.96
C THR A 165 10.84 15.96 -27.04
N PHE A 166 10.21 16.59 -26.03
CA PHE A 166 8.80 16.96 -26.11
C PHE A 166 8.51 17.96 -27.23
N ALA A 167 9.37 18.97 -27.41
CA ALA A 167 9.26 19.93 -28.52
C ALA A 167 9.45 19.26 -29.88
N GLN A 168 10.38 18.31 -29.98
CA GLN A 168 10.61 17.52 -31.19
C GLN A 168 9.40 16.62 -31.52
N ASP A 169 8.84 15.89 -30.54
CA ASP A 169 7.65 15.05 -30.71
C ASP A 169 6.40 15.86 -31.04
N VAL A 170 6.32 17.09 -30.55
CA VAL A 170 5.32 18.10 -30.94
C VAL A 170 5.46 18.49 -32.41
N ILE A 171 6.68 18.75 -32.87
CA ILE A 171 6.96 19.12 -34.27
C ILE A 171 6.76 17.92 -35.20
N GLU A 172 7.10 16.71 -34.75
CA GLU A 172 6.95 15.44 -35.47
C GLU A 172 5.52 14.86 -35.38
N GLY A 173 4.60 15.51 -34.68
CA GLY A 173 3.18 15.13 -34.58
C GLY A 173 2.92 13.87 -33.73
N ARG A 174 3.91 13.41 -32.97
CA ARG A 174 3.79 12.27 -32.04
C ARG A 174 3.20 12.68 -30.68
N ALA A 175 3.23 13.98 -30.36
CA ALA A 175 2.61 14.58 -29.19
C ALA A 175 1.79 15.82 -29.59
N ASN A 176 0.64 16.06 -28.95
CA ASN A 176 -0.16 17.25 -29.20
C ASN A 176 0.26 18.39 -28.25
N VAL A 177 0.53 19.59 -28.79
CA VAL A 177 0.83 20.83 -28.03
C VAL A 177 -0.29 21.24 -27.09
N SER A 178 -1.52 20.76 -27.31
CA SER A 178 -2.69 21.10 -26.50
C SER A 178 -2.67 20.52 -25.08
N GLN A 179 -1.62 19.78 -24.70
CA GLN A 179 -1.34 19.46 -23.30
C GLN A 179 -0.37 20.45 -22.62
N ALA A 180 0.01 21.53 -23.30
CA ALA A 180 0.30 22.80 -22.62
C ALA A 180 -1.06 23.40 -22.28
N HIS A 181 -1.55 23.05 -21.09
CA HIS A 181 -2.76 23.63 -20.56
C HIS A 181 -2.43 25.12 -20.31
N ASP A 182 -2.78 26.01 -21.23
CA ASP A 182 -2.89 27.44 -20.95
C ASP A 182 -4.17 27.61 -20.12
N HIS A 183 -4.06 27.33 -18.83
CA HIS A 183 -5.16 27.57 -17.92
C HIS A 183 -5.02 28.98 -17.37
N LYS A 184 -5.63 29.94 -18.09
CA LYS A 184 -6.13 31.15 -17.45
C LYS A 184 -7.26 30.73 -16.51
N HIS A 185 -6.92 30.36 -15.29
CA HIS A 185 -7.91 30.20 -14.25
C HIS A 185 -8.22 31.59 -13.68
N GLU A 186 -9.44 32.05 -13.90
CA GLU A 186 -10.05 32.89 -12.87
C GLU A 186 -10.07 32.04 -11.59
N PRO A 187 -9.62 32.57 -10.45
CA PRO A 187 -9.60 31.79 -9.21
C PRO A 187 -11.03 31.29 -8.94
N ILE A 188 -11.17 29.98 -8.76
CA ILE A 188 -12.44 29.37 -8.34
C ILE A 188 -12.65 29.80 -6.91
N ILE A 189 -13.42 30.87 -6.77
CA ILE A 189 -13.74 31.41 -5.48
C ILE A 189 -15.21 31.11 -5.20
N PHE A 190 -15.46 30.41 -4.09
CA PHE A 190 -16.80 30.22 -3.56
C PHE A 190 -17.08 31.27 -2.48
N GLY A 191 -18.07 32.14 -2.76
CA GLY A 191 -18.52 33.22 -1.88
C GLY A 191 -19.04 34.43 -2.68
N PRO A 192 -19.80 35.36 -2.08
CA PRO A 192 -20.21 36.58 -2.77
C PRO A 192 -18.98 37.43 -3.13
N GLN A 193 -18.91 37.92 -4.37
CA GLN A 193 -17.77 38.65 -4.96
C GLN A 193 -17.19 39.78 -4.07
N SER A 194 -18.02 40.37 -3.21
CA SER A 194 -17.64 41.44 -2.27
C SER A 194 -16.69 41.00 -1.15
N LEU A 195 -16.59 39.69 -0.89
CA LEU A 195 -15.84 39.12 0.24
C LEU A 195 -14.48 38.54 -0.14
N ILE A 196 -14.16 38.52 -1.44
CA ILE A 196 -12.99 37.80 -1.90
C ILE A 196 -11.93 38.79 -2.35
N GLY A 197 -10.80 38.75 -1.66
CA GLY A 197 -9.65 39.62 -1.90
C GLY A 197 -9.62 40.89 -1.04
N GLY A 198 -10.63 41.11 -0.18
CA GLY A 198 -10.65 42.19 0.82
C GLY A 198 -10.28 41.69 2.23
N SER A 199 -9.82 42.59 3.10
CA SER A 199 -9.67 42.25 4.53
C SER A 199 -11.05 42.14 5.19
N PHE A 200 -11.27 41.12 6.03
CA PHE A 200 -12.54 40.96 6.75
C PHE A 200 -12.68 42.04 7.83
N THR A 201 -13.37 43.13 7.51
CA THR A 201 -13.53 44.26 8.42
C THR A 201 -14.71 44.09 9.39
N SER A 202 -15.73 43.31 9.03
CA SER A 202 -16.92 43.10 9.88
C SER A 202 -17.19 41.64 10.23
N GLU A 203 -17.88 41.41 11.35
CA GLU A 203 -18.23 40.07 11.84
C GLU A 203 -19.25 39.36 10.92
N ARG A 204 -20.16 40.13 10.32
CA ARG A 204 -21.13 39.65 9.34
C ARG A 204 -20.46 39.07 8.10
N GLU A 205 -19.40 39.72 7.64
CA GLU A 205 -18.58 39.30 6.50
C GLU A 205 -17.84 37.99 6.79
N ARG A 206 -17.34 37.81 8.02
CA ARG A 206 -16.71 36.56 8.46
C ARG A 206 -17.68 35.39 8.51
N MET A 207 -18.91 35.62 8.97
CA MET A 207 -19.95 34.59 8.95
C MET A 207 -20.36 34.23 7.52
N ALA A 208 -20.56 35.20 6.64
CA ALA A 208 -20.93 34.95 5.25
C ALA A 208 -19.86 34.17 4.47
N ALA A 209 -18.57 34.41 4.75
CA ALA A 209 -17.48 33.64 4.15
C ALA A 209 -17.44 32.17 4.58
N GLN A 210 -18.07 31.80 5.70
CA GLN A 210 -18.14 30.41 6.17
C GLN A 210 -19.33 29.64 5.59
N VAL A 211 -20.29 30.34 4.96
CA VAL A 211 -21.45 29.73 4.32
C VAL A 211 -21.09 29.34 2.88
N PHE A 212 -21.52 28.16 2.42
CA PHE A 212 -21.20 27.57 1.10
C PHE A 212 -19.74 27.12 0.89
N GLN A 213 -19.06 26.71 1.96
CA GLN A 213 -17.76 26.04 1.83
C GLN A 213 -17.91 24.59 1.29
N PRO A 214 -17.01 24.11 0.42
CA PRO A 214 -17.00 22.72 -0.04
C PRO A 214 -16.87 21.73 1.13
N PHE A 215 -17.62 20.62 1.11
CA PHE A 215 -17.61 19.59 2.16
C PHE A 215 -16.38 18.66 2.14
N HIS A 216 -15.43 18.92 1.23
CA HIS A 216 -14.17 18.20 1.13
C HIS A 216 -12.99 19.14 1.32
N ARG A 217 -11.88 18.61 1.83
CA ARG A 217 -10.62 19.36 1.91
C ARG A 217 -10.18 19.74 0.50
N MET A 218 -10.21 21.03 0.20
CA MET A 218 -9.68 21.55 -1.05
C MET A 218 -8.16 21.38 -1.09
N PRO A 219 -7.57 21.16 -2.27
CA PRO A 219 -6.12 21.23 -2.43
C PRO A 219 -5.61 22.57 -1.91
N THR A 220 -4.67 22.53 -0.96
CA THR A 220 -4.03 23.73 -0.40
C THR A 220 -2.84 24.19 -1.24
N MET A 221 -2.43 23.37 -2.21
CA MET A 221 -1.32 23.64 -3.10
C MET A 221 -1.84 24.22 -4.41
N SER A 222 -1.12 25.21 -4.95
CA SER A 222 -1.41 25.69 -6.30
C SER A 222 -1.08 24.59 -7.32
N ILE A 223 -1.65 24.70 -8.52
CA ILE A 223 -1.36 23.77 -9.62
C ILE A 223 0.13 23.83 -9.99
N GLU A 224 0.75 25.01 -9.94
CA GLU A 224 2.19 25.19 -10.14
C GLU A 224 3.01 24.45 -9.07
N GLU A 225 2.60 24.56 -7.81
CA GLU A 225 3.24 23.87 -6.68
C GLU A 225 3.09 22.34 -6.79
N ALA A 226 1.95 21.87 -7.28
CA ALA A 226 1.72 20.46 -7.58
C ALA A 226 2.62 19.97 -8.73
N GLY A 227 2.79 20.76 -9.79
CA GLY A 227 3.69 20.45 -10.90
C GLY A 227 5.16 20.37 -10.49
N LEU A 228 5.63 21.29 -9.64
CA LEU A 228 6.98 21.24 -9.07
C LEU A 228 7.20 19.99 -8.21
N LYS A 229 6.20 19.61 -7.41
CA LYS A 229 6.23 18.40 -6.60
C LYS A 229 6.22 17.13 -7.45
N GLU A 230 5.50 17.13 -8.57
CA GLU A 230 5.53 16.04 -9.55
C GLU A 230 6.91 15.89 -10.20
N MET A 231 7.53 17.01 -10.58
CA MET A 231 8.90 17.03 -11.10
C MET A 231 9.92 16.52 -10.08
N GLU A 232 9.78 16.89 -8.81
CA GLU A 232 10.60 16.36 -7.71
C GLU A 232 10.43 14.84 -7.53
N MET A 233 9.20 14.34 -7.61
CA MET A 233 8.92 12.90 -7.57
C MET A 233 9.55 12.16 -8.75
N MET A 234 9.51 12.75 -9.95
CA MET A 234 10.15 12.20 -11.14
C MET A 234 11.68 12.17 -11.01
N ASN A 235 12.29 13.24 -10.50
CA ASN A 235 13.74 13.31 -10.25
C ASN A 235 14.15 12.24 -9.22
N LYS A 236 13.43 12.10 -8.10
CA LYS A 236 13.66 11.03 -7.11
C LYS A 236 13.50 9.63 -7.71
N TRP A 237 12.58 9.44 -8.66
CA TRP A 237 12.42 8.17 -9.36
C TRP A 237 13.59 7.89 -10.30
N GLN A 238 14.06 8.89 -11.04
CA GLN A 238 15.25 8.79 -11.89
C GLN A 238 16.51 8.52 -11.08
N GLU A 239 16.71 9.21 -9.96
CA GLU A 239 17.83 8.99 -9.04
C GLU A 239 17.82 7.57 -8.45
N ARG A 240 16.65 7.06 -8.05
CA ARG A 240 16.54 5.67 -7.57
C ARG A 240 16.87 4.65 -8.66
N ASN A 241 16.44 4.90 -9.90
CA ASN A 241 16.74 4.03 -11.03
C ASN A 241 18.23 4.10 -11.42
N ALA A 242 18.82 5.30 -11.42
CA ALA A 242 20.24 5.50 -11.65
C ALA A 242 21.07 4.80 -10.57
N LYS A 243 20.69 4.95 -9.30
CA LYS A 243 21.34 4.26 -8.17
C LYS A 243 21.21 2.75 -8.27
N MET A 244 20.03 2.23 -8.64
CA MET A 244 19.83 0.80 -8.90
C MET A 244 20.73 0.30 -10.04
N PHE A 245 20.87 1.08 -11.11
CA PHE A 245 21.73 0.73 -12.25
C PHE A 245 23.22 0.84 -11.91
N GLU A 246 23.63 1.85 -11.17
CA GLU A 246 25.00 2.02 -10.65
C GLU A 246 25.37 0.88 -9.70
N GLU A 247 24.45 0.48 -8.83
CA GLU A 247 24.61 -0.64 -7.91
C GLU A 247 24.68 -1.99 -8.65
N ALA A 248 23.89 -2.18 -9.70
CA ALA A 248 23.99 -3.34 -10.59
C ALA A 248 25.32 -3.37 -11.39
N ASN A 249 25.92 -2.21 -11.66
CA ASN A 249 27.22 -2.08 -12.32
C ASN A 249 28.41 -1.98 -11.35
N SER A 250 28.14 -1.91 -10.05
CA SER A 250 29.16 -1.85 -9.01
C SER A 250 29.93 -3.17 -8.95
N ALA A 251 31.21 -3.10 -8.55
CA ALA A 251 32.15 -4.22 -8.59
C ALA A 251 31.68 -5.48 -7.82
N TRP A 252 30.67 -5.36 -6.97
CA TRP A 252 30.02 -6.46 -6.26
C TRP A 252 29.43 -7.54 -7.19
N TYR A 253 29.05 -7.19 -8.43
CA TYR A 253 28.62 -8.15 -9.46
C TYR A 253 29.74 -8.56 -10.42
N LYS A 254 30.83 -7.78 -10.49
CA LYS A 254 32.00 -8.11 -11.34
C LYS A 254 32.94 -9.13 -10.69
N ASP A 255 32.96 -9.19 -9.36
CA ASP A 255 33.58 -10.29 -8.62
C ASP A 255 32.60 -11.46 -8.51
N ARG A 256 32.42 -12.22 -9.60
CA ARG A 256 32.03 -13.61 -9.45
C ARG A 256 33.01 -14.26 -8.47
N PRO A 257 32.56 -15.06 -7.49
CA PRO A 257 33.47 -15.96 -6.79
C PRO A 257 34.22 -16.77 -7.84
N LYS A 258 35.56 -16.63 -7.90
CA LYS A 258 36.42 -17.67 -8.48
C LYS A 258 36.17 -18.91 -7.64
N LEU A 259 35.23 -19.74 -8.07
CA LEU A 259 35.00 -21.04 -7.48
C LEU A 259 36.25 -21.87 -7.79
N GLY A 260 37.11 -22.03 -6.79
CA GLY A 260 38.11 -23.11 -6.70
C GLY A 260 39.26 -23.06 -7.71
N GLN A 261 40.48 -22.88 -7.21
CA GLN A 261 41.68 -23.35 -7.88
C GLN A 261 41.66 -24.89 -7.96
N SER A 262 41.25 -25.46 -9.09
CA SER A 262 41.83 -26.64 -9.74
C SER A 262 41.18 -26.80 -11.12
N GLU A 263 41.98 -27.00 -12.17
CA GLU A 263 41.60 -27.04 -13.61
C GLU A 263 41.50 -25.67 -14.29
N HIS A 264 42.67 -25.06 -14.55
CA HIS A 264 42.78 -23.80 -15.30
C HIS A 264 42.98 -24.01 -16.82
N ASP A 265 43.07 -25.24 -17.34
CA ASP A 265 43.48 -25.43 -18.76
C ASP A 265 42.45 -26.16 -19.65
N GLU A 266 41.41 -26.82 -19.12
CA GLU A 266 40.48 -27.61 -19.96
C GLU A 266 39.24 -26.83 -20.45
N ASP A 267 38.76 -25.83 -19.72
CA ASP A 267 37.49 -25.16 -20.03
C ASP A 267 37.63 -24.09 -21.16
N ASP A 268 38.82 -23.53 -21.33
CA ASP A 268 39.16 -22.60 -22.43
C ASP A 268 39.34 -23.37 -23.76
N ASP A 269 39.91 -24.58 -23.70
CA ASP A 269 39.98 -25.52 -24.82
C ASP A 269 38.59 -26.02 -25.20
N ALA A 270 37.74 -26.38 -24.22
CA ALA A 270 36.36 -26.78 -24.47
C ALA A 270 35.51 -25.65 -25.06
N ALA A 271 35.79 -24.38 -24.70
CA ALA A 271 35.15 -23.22 -25.31
C ALA A 271 35.62 -22.98 -26.75
N GLN A 272 36.92 -23.14 -27.03
CA GLN A 272 37.45 -23.08 -28.40
C GLN A 272 36.95 -24.23 -29.27
N GLU A 273 36.84 -25.44 -28.72
CA GLU A 273 36.29 -26.60 -29.44
C GLU A 273 34.80 -26.42 -29.73
N LYS A 274 34.02 -25.87 -28.80
CA LYS A 274 32.61 -25.52 -29.05
C LYS A 274 32.47 -24.42 -30.10
N ALA A 275 33.38 -23.44 -30.11
CA ALA A 275 33.40 -22.40 -31.14
C ALA A 275 33.78 -22.95 -32.52
N ARG A 276 34.80 -23.82 -32.60
CA ARG A 276 35.16 -24.53 -33.84
C ARG A 276 34.04 -25.44 -34.32
N ALA A 277 33.42 -26.23 -33.44
CA ALA A 277 32.30 -27.10 -33.78
C ALA A 277 31.08 -26.31 -34.27
N TRP A 278 30.87 -25.11 -33.74
CA TRP A 278 29.82 -24.22 -34.23
C TRP A 278 30.14 -23.65 -35.62
N ASP A 279 31.40 -23.31 -35.89
CA ASP A 279 31.87 -22.83 -37.20
C ASP A 279 31.79 -23.94 -38.27
N ASP A 280 32.28 -25.15 -37.94
CA ASP A 280 32.18 -26.35 -38.79
C ASP A 280 30.71 -26.67 -39.13
N TRP A 281 29.81 -26.55 -38.13
CA TRP A 281 28.38 -26.73 -38.36
C TRP A 281 27.80 -25.65 -39.29
N LYS A 282 28.26 -24.40 -39.21
CA LYS A 282 27.80 -23.31 -40.09
C LYS A 282 28.24 -23.54 -41.54
N ASP A 283 29.43 -24.09 -41.74
CA ASP A 283 29.96 -24.47 -43.04
C ASP A 283 29.20 -25.66 -43.64
N ASP A 284 28.87 -26.67 -42.83
CA ASP A 284 28.02 -27.81 -43.24
C ASP A 284 26.55 -27.42 -43.47
N ASN A 285 26.10 -26.29 -42.92
CA ASN A 285 24.73 -25.79 -43.02
C ASN A 285 24.67 -24.41 -43.70
N PRO A 286 25.02 -24.33 -45.01
CA PRO A 286 24.99 -23.07 -45.74
C PRO A 286 23.56 -22.52 -45.76
N ARG A 287 23.43 -21.21 -45.50
CA ARG A 287 22.14 -20.51 -45.54
C ARG A 287 21.42 -20.79 -46.86
N GLY A 288 20.18 -21.29 -46.76
CA GLY A 288 19.37 -21.64 -47.94
C GLY A 288 19.49 -23.09 -48.40
N ALA A 289 20.10 -23.98 -47.61
CA ALA A 289 20.24 -25.39 -47.99
C ALA A 289 18.93 -26.14 -48.27
N GLY A 290 17.80 -25.68 -47.71
CA GLY A 290 16.47 -26.19 -48.03
C GLY A 290 15.90 -25.72 -49.37
N ASN A 291 16.46 -24.66 -49.98
CA ASN A 291 15.92 -24.04 -51.20
C ASN A 291 16.66 -24.44 -52.49
N LYS A 292 17.77 -25.18 -52.39
CA LYS A 292 18.58 -25.64 -53.54
C LYS A 292 17.96 -26.82 -54.33
N LYS A 293 16.84 -27.40 -53.88
CA LYS A 293 16.13 -28.46 -54.61
C LYS A 293 14.88 -27.98 -55.38
N LEU A 294 14.58 -26.68 -55.34
CA LEU A 294 13.39 -26.08 -55.95
C LEU A 294 13.63 -25.41 -57.31
N THR A 295 14.80 -25.60 -57.92
CA THR A 295 15.05 -25.22 -59.31
C THR A 295 15.19 -26.47 -60.20
N PRO A 296 14.10 -27.01 -60.77
CA PRO A 296 14.16 -27.76 -62.02
C PRO A 296 14.62 -26.82 -63.15
N CYS A 297 15.48 -27.34 -64.01
CA CYS A 297 16.12 -26.67 -65.14
C CYS A 297 15.21 -25.78 -66.00
N GLY A 298 15.76 -24.64 -66.41
CA GLY A 298 15.35 -23.79 -67.53
C GLY A 298 16.54 -22.95 -67.95
#